data_AF-A0A3D4NUW4-F1
#
_entry.id   AF-A0A3D4NUW4-F1
#
_cell.length_a   1.000
_cell.length_b   1.000
_cell.length_c   1.000
_cell.angle_alpha   90.00
_cell.angle_beta   90.00
_cell.angle_gamma   90.00
#
_symmetry.space_group_name_H-M   'P 1'
#
loop_
_entity.id
_entity.type
_entity.pdbx_description
1 polymer ?
#
loop_
_entity_poly.entity_id
_entity_poly.type
_entity_poly.pdbx_seq_one_letter_code
_entity_poly.pdbx_strand_id
1 'polypeptide(L)'
;IAELAEHLGADIESVRQGIGADSRIGYDFIYAGCGYGGSCFPKDMRALIHSAQQAQCSNDLLQAVEAINQRQKHKLFERINAFYKGDLRDRTFAVWGL
;
A
#
# COMPACT_ATOMS: atom_id res chain seq x y z
N ILE A 1 8.32 2.76 -0.81
CA ILE A 1 9.60 2.01 -0.76
C ILE A 1 9.55 0.75 -1.63
N ALA A 2 8.61 -0.18 -1.45
CA ALA A 2 8.51 -1.40 -2.27
C ALA A 2 8.54 -1.16 -3.79
N GLU A 3 7.81 -0.16 -4.27
CA GLU A 3 7.82 0.24 -5.69
C GLU A 3 9.18 0.72 -6.17
N LEU A 4 9.87 1.51 -5.35
CA LEU A 4 11.22 1.97 -5.67
C LEU A 4 12.21 0.79 -5.69
N ALA A 5 12.07 -0.14 -4.73
CA ALA A 5 12.88 -1.34 -4.68
C ALA A 5 12.72 -2.18 -5.97
N GLU A 6 11.49 -2.36 -6.45
CA GLU A 6 11.21 -3.02 -7.73
C GLU A 6 11.91 -2.33 -8.92
N HIS A 7 11.84 -1.01 -9.02
CA HIS A 7 12.49 -0.26 -10.11
C HIS A 7 14.02 -0.33 -10.05
N LEU A 8 14.59 -0.48 -8.86
CA LEU A 8 16.04 -0.55 -8.64
C LEU A 8 16.56 -2.01 -8.64
N GLY A 9 15.70 -3.01 -8.80
CA GLY A 9 16.08 -4.42 -8.68
C GLY A 9 16.49 -4.83 -7.26
N ALA A 10 16.05 -4.09 -6.24
CA ALA A 10 16.29 -4.38 -4.83
C ALA A 10 15.16 -5.22 -4.23
N ASP A 11 15.49 -6.02 -3.23
CA ASP A 11 14.52 -6.81 -2.48
C ASP A 11 13.95 -6.01 -1.29
N ILE A 12 12.63 -5.84 -1.28
CA ILE A 12 11.93 -5.12 -0.21
C ILE A 12 12.00 -5.85 1.14
N GLU A 13 12.11 -7.17 1.16
CA GLU A 13 12.23 -7.92 2.42
C GLU A 13 13.60 -7.71 3.06
N SER A 14 14.66 -7.67 2.25
CA SER A 14 15.99 -7.27 2.70
C SER A 14 15.99 -5.84 3.27
N VAL A 15 15.31 -4.89 2.60
CA VAL A 15 15.15 -3.51 3.10
C VAL A 15 14.39 -3.49 4.44
N ARG A 16 13.29 -4.25 4.55
CA ARG A 16 12.49 -4.39 5.77
C ARG A 16 13.32 -4.92 6.93
N GLN A 17 14.13 -5.95 6.70
CA GLN A 17 15.03 -6.49 7.73
C GLN A 17 16.06 -5.45 8.20
N GLY A 18 16.64 -4.69 7.26
CA GLY A 18 17.59 -3.63 7.57
C GLY A 18 16.99 -2.52 8.44
N ILE A 19 15.82 -1.99 8.08
CA ILE A 19 15.16 -0.93 8.86
C ILE A 19 14.58 -1.45 10.19
N GLY A 20 14.05 -2.67 10.20
CA GLY A 20 13.40 -3.24 11.38
C GLY A 20 14.37 -3.67 12.48
N ALA A 21 15.65 -3.87 12.14
CA ALA A 21 16.71 -4.12 13.12
C ALA A 21 17.00 -2.90 14.02
N ASP A 22 16.63 -1.69 13.58
CA ASP A 22 16.63 -0.52 14.45
C ASP A 22 15.47 -0.59 15.44
N SER A 23 15.79 -0.71 16.73
CA SER A 23 14.79 -0.86 17.80
C SER A 23 13.84 0.33 17.95
N ARG A 24 14.16 1.49 17.37
CA ARG A 24 13.27 2.66 17.33
C ARG A 24 12.14 2.49 16.31
N ILE A 25 12.29 1.60 15.33
CA ILE A 25 11.31 1.28 14.30
C ILE A 25 10.63 -0.05 14.62
N GLY A 26 11.41 -1.10 14.85
CA GLY A 26 10.91 -2.46 15.08
C GLY A 26 10.43 -3.18 13.81
N TYR A 27 10.01 -4.43 13.96
CA TYR A 27 9.69 -5.32 12.83
C TYR A 27 8.20 -5.35 12.44
N ASP A 28 7.33 -4.82 13.29
CA ASP A 28 5.89 -4.92 13.12
C ASP A 28 5.37 -3.89 12.10
N PHE A 29 4.30 -4.27 11.36
CA PHE A 29 3.59 -3.39 10.42
C PHE A 29 4.41 -2.80 9.25
N ILE A 30 5.64 -3.26 9.02
CA ILE A 30 6.49 -2.83 7.89
C ILE A 30 6.53 -3.84 6.72
N TYR A 31 5.54 -4.71 6.62
CA TYR A 31 5.40 -5.66 5.50
C TYR A 31 4.76 -4.99 4.29
N ALA A 32 5.43 -5.06 3.13
CA ALA A 32 4.87 -4.57 1.88
C ALA A 32 3.82 -5.54 1.33
N GLY A 33 2.79 -5.02 0.65
CA GLY A 33 1.71 -5.85 0.10
C GLY A 33 0.80 -5.09 -0.88
N CYS A 34 -0.41 -5.60 -1.09
CA CYS A 34 -1.43 -5.02 -1.98
C CYS A 34 -2.22 -3.84 -1.36
N GLY A 35 -1.74 -3.30 -0.24
CA GLY A 35 -2.40 -2.24 0.52
C GLY A 35 -3.19 -2.78 1.71
N TYR A 36 -3.56 -1.89 2.64
CA TYR A 36 -4.39 -2.21 3.79
C TYR A 36 -5.88 -2.09 3.45
N GLY A 37 -6.68 -2.90 4.14
CA GLY A 37 -8.14 -2.95 4.03
C GLY A 37 -8.82 -3.07 5.39
N GLY A 38 -9.98 -3.74 5.40
CA GLY A 38 -10.80 -3.92 6.61
C GLY A 38 -11.70 -2.72 6.91
N SER A 39 -12.56 -2.89 7.93
CA SER A 39 -13.55 -1.87 8.33
C SER A 39 -12.95 -0.78 9.21
N CYS A 40 -11.98 -1.11 10.07
CA CYS A 40 -11.45 -0.18 11.08
C CYS A 40 -10.47 0.82 10.49
N PHE A 41 -9.34 0.36 9.93
CA PHE A 41 -8.24 1.27 9.60
C PHE A 41 -8.58 2.33 8.53
N PRO A 42 -9.23 1.98 7.39
CA PRO A 42 -9.67 2.98 6.41
C PRO A 42 -10.77 3.92 6.94
N LYS A 43 -11.58 3.48 7.90
CA LYS A 43 -12.60 4.33 8.53
C LYS A 43 -11.93 5.34 9.44
N ASP A 44 -11.06 4.88 10.32
CA ASP A 44 -10.40 5.71 11.32
C ASP A 44 -9.45 6.72 10.66
N MET A 45 -8.73 6.33 9.60
CA MET A 45 -7.92 7.25 8.78
C MET A 45 -8.75 8.41 8.21
N ARG A 46 -9.89 8.11 7.58
CA ARG A 46 -10.77 9.13 7.01
C ARG A 46 -11.39 10.02 8.08
N ALA A 47 -11.78 9.44 9.22
CA ALA A 47 -12.27 10.20 10.36
C ALA A 47 -11.21 11.16 10.89
N LEU A 48 -9.96 10.71 11.02
CA LEU A 48 -8.85 11.55 11.49
C LEU A 48 -8.53 12.69 10.53
N ILE A 49 -8.51 12.43 9.21
CA ILE A 49 -8.36 13.46 8.17
C ILE A 49 -9.47 14.51 8.31
N HIS A 50 -10.72 14.06 8.45
CA HIS A 50 -11.88 14.96 8.58
C HIS A 50 -11.79 15.82 9.86
N SER A 51 -11.46 15.22 10.99
CA SER A 51 -11.28 15.94 12.26
C SER A 51 -10.16 16.98 12.15
N ALA A 52 -9.04 16.65 11.50
CA ALA A 52 -7.96 17.60 11.27
C ALA A 52 -8.39 18.77 10.38
N GLN A 53 -9.20 18.53 9.33
CA GLN A 53 -9.76 19.60 8.50
C GLN A 53 -10.68 20.53 9.30
N GLN A 54 -11.56 19.97 10.13
CA GLN A 54 -12.44 20.75 11.00
C GLN A 54 -11.66 21.61 12.01
N ALA A 55 -10.57 21.07 12.54
CA ALA A 55 -9.68 21.76 13.46
C ALA A 55 -8.67 22.71 12.79
N GLN A 56 -8.69 22.83 11.45
CA GLN A 56 -7.73 23.60 10.66
C GLN A 56 -6.25 23.20 10.89
N CYS A 57 -6.01 21.92 11.21
CA CYS A 57 -4.69 21.34 11.36
C CYS A 57 -4.19 20.77 10.02
N SER A 58 -2.86 20.80 9.80
CA SER A 58 -2.26 20.09 8.67
C SER A 58 -2.48 18.57 8.80
N ASN A 59 -2.81 17.94 7.69
CA ASN A 59 -2.99 16.49 7.58
C ASN A 59 -2.36 15.94 6.29
N ASP A 60 -1.33 16.62 5.77
CA ASP A 60 -0.69 16.30 4.49
C ASP A 60 -0.17 14.86 4.45
N LEU A 61 0.43 14.39 5.56
CA LEU A 61 0.90 13.02 5.70
C LEU A 61 -0.25 12.00 5.64
N LEU A 62 -1.37 12.27 6.32
CA LEU A 62 -2.52 11.36 6.34
C LEU A 62 -3.14 11.24 4.95
N GLN A 63 -3.27 12.36 4.24
CA GLN A 63 -3.76 12.35 2.86
C GLN A 63 -2.81 11.59 1.94
N ALA A 64 -1.48 11.78 2.10
CA ALA A 64 -0.49 11.06 1.32
C ALA A 64 -0.56 9.55 1.56
N VAL A 65 -0.67 9.11 2.82
CA VAL A 65 -0.82 7.70 3.20
C VAL A 65 -2.07 7.09 2.56
N GLU A 66 -3.21 7.75 2.66
CA GLU A 66 -4.46 7.26 2.07
C GLU A 66 -4.35 7.18 0.54
N ALA A 67 -3.80 8.21 -0.11
CA ALA A 67 -3.61 8.23 -1.55
C ALA A 67 -2.66 7.12 -2.05
N ILE A 68 -1.57 6.86 -1.32
CA ILE A 68 -0.64 5.75 -1.62
C ILE A 68 -1.39 4.41 -1.49
N ASN A 69 -2.17 4.20 -0.42
CA ASN A 69 -2.91 2.95 -0.23
C ASN A 69 -3.93 2.69 -1.35
N GLN A 70 -4.65 3.74 -1.78
CA GLN A 70 -5.61 3.61 -2.88
C GLN A 70 -4.93 3.24 -4.20
N ARG A 71 -3.76 3.81 -4.52
CA ARG A 71 -2.98 3.40 -5.69
C ARG A 71 -2.47 1.96 -5.55
N GLN A 72 -1.98 1.58 -4.38
CA GLN A 72 -1.41 0.25 -4.16
C GLN A 72 -2.41 -0.89 -4.42
N LYS A 73 -3.70 -0.68 -4.12
CA LYS A 73 -4.79 -1.63 -4.40
C LYS A 73 -4.97 -1.94 -5.90
N HIS A 74 -4.59 -1.02 -6.78
CA HIS A 74 -4.73 -1.19 -8.22
C HIS A 74 -3.54 -1.92 -8.85
N LYS A 75 -2.38 -1.95 -8.18
CA LYS A 75 -1.15 -2.49 -8.78
C LYS A 75 -1.23 -3.94 -9.21
N LEU A 76 -1.94 -4.80 -8.47
CA LEU A 76 -2.07 -6.20 -8.87
C LEU A 76 -2.76 -6.32 -10.22
N PHE A 77 -3.87 -5.57 -10.39
CA PHE A 77 -4.58 -5.50 -11.66
C PHE A 77 -3.70 -4.89 -12.75
N GLU A 78 -3.00 -3.78 -12.48
CA GLU A 78 -2.12 -3.13 -13.45
C GLU A 78 -1.03 -4.08 -13.95
N ARG A 79 -0.43 -4.89 -13.08
CA ARG A 79 0.56 -5.91 -13.45
C ARG A 79 -0.04 -7.01 -14.33
N ILE A 80 -1.22 -7.52 -13.97
CA ILE A 80 -1.94 -8.52 -14.79
C ILE A 80 -2.25 -7.94 -16.17
N ASN A 81 -2.79 -6.72 -16.21
CA ASN A 81 -3.16 -6.03 -17.44
C ASN A 81 -1.94 -5.77 -18.34
N ALA A 82 -0.81 -5.33 -17.75
CA ALA A 82 0.44 -5.13 -18.47
C ALA A 82 1.00 -6.44 -19.03
N PHE A 83 1.00 -7.51 -18.24
CA PHE A 83 1.48 -8.82 -18.66
C PHE A 83 0.72 -9.35 -19.89
N TYR A 84 -0.61 -9.21 -19.90
CA TYR A 84 -1.47 -9.62 -21.02
C TYR A 84 -1.67 -8.53 -22.09
N LYS A 85 -0.94 -7.40 -22.01
CA LYS A 85 -1.04 -6.28 -22.96
C LYS A 85 -2.48 -5.78 -23.16
N GLY A 86 -3.29 -5.80 -22.11
CA GLY A 86 -4.68 -5.37 -22.13
C GLY A 86 -5.71 -6.42 -22.58
N ASP A 87 -5.28 -7.58 -23.09
CA ASP A 87 -6.21 -8.61 -23.56
C ASP A 87 -6.55 -9.61 -22.46
N LEU A 88 -7.57 -9.29 -21.66
CA LEU A 88 -8.04 -10.09 -20.53
C LEU A 88 -9.31 -10.90 -20.82
N ARG A 89 -9.87 -10.80 -22.03
CA ARG A 89 -11.11 -11.48 -22.40
C ARG A 89 -10.91 -12.99 -22.39
N ASP A 90 -11.94 -13.71 -21.95
CA ASP A 90 -11.98 -15.17 -21.86
C ASP A 90 -10.86 -15.79 -20.99
N ARG A 91 -10.22 -14.99 -20.13
CA ARG A 91 -9.23 -15.47 -19.16
C ARG A 91 -9.88 -15.71 -17.81
N THR A 92 -9.44 -16.78 -17.16
CA THR A 92 -9.86 -17.13 -15.80
C THR A 92 -8.74 -16.83 -14.81
N PHE A 93 -9.07 -16.11 -13.74
CA PHE A 93 -8.14 -15.79 -12.65
C PHE A 93 -8.63 -16.43 -11.36
N ALA A 94 -7.77 -17.19 -10.70
CA ALA A 94 -8.01 -17.65 -9.34
C ALA A 94 -7.57 -16.57 -8.34
N VAL A 95 -8.39 -16.34 -7.32
CA VAL A 95 -8.10 -15.39 -6.24
C VAL A 95 -8.04 -16.16 -4.93
N TRP A 96 -6.92 -16.06 -4.21
CA TRP A 96 -6.74 -16.66 -2.88
C TRP A 96 -6.70 -15.56 -1.81
N GLY A 97 -7.80 -15.43 -1.07
CA GLY A 97 -8.06 -14.38 -0.07
C GLY A 97 -9.11 -13.36 -0.56
N LEU A 98 -10.14 -13.08 0.26
CA LEU A 98 -11.28 -12.20 -0.04
C LEU A 98 -11.62 -11.30 1.16
#